data_AF-A0A1S8BBL6-F1
#
_entry.id   AF-A0A1S8BBL6-F1
#
_cell.length_a   1.000
_cell.length_b   1.000
_cell.length_c   1.000
_cell.angle_alpha   90.00
_cell.angle_beta   90.00
_cell.angle_gamma   90.00
#
_symmetry.space_group_name_H-M   'P 1'
#
loop_
_entity.id
_entity.type
_entity.pdbx_description
1 polymer ?
#
loop_
_entity_poly.entity_id
_entity_poly.type
_entity_poly.pdbx_seq_one_letter_code
_entity_poly.pdbx_strand_id
1 'polypeptide(L)'
;MTVCEGMSERYLWADCLCIVQDDPDDTRAQIGLMASIYTAAKAVLVISSGSSMDQAIPGVSVDRQGRIQSSAAGLCLTESTSKPPWDLLKSSVWATRGWTYQEGILPSRKLYIMDREVWFECGEAIIREDAYAESEQVKHSKTKHYRSPMSLWSESFHPSVNLPDDERPWDSYIWHLSKYTVRSLSDDRDIFNAFMGILHPLFDDYGGTTFGLPLAKFDRALLWANSDSTSPMRPGVPTWSWGSMRGRIVASGLRSIGTLVRWSRYSESEKDLVDMSIPEDQRPEGWRVDGIKVATDLAMAWAHGILEKPCPQELDHQSVSFDELNTIATLRWPSPRDFLDEALGSVKLNNFNSLEVRKTGILCGRAQTAVLKITRGDREYCEKGGWYFMPCYKR
;
A
#
# COMPACT_ATOMS: atom_id res chain seq x y z
N MET A 1 12.67 9.34 29.07
CA MET A 1 14.03 8.89 29.46
C MET A 1 13.98 7.70 30.41
N THR A 2 13.23 7.76 31.51
CA THR A 2 13.09 6.68 32.53
C THR A 2 12.90 5.28 31.95
N VAL A 3 12.04 5.10 30.94
CA VAL A 3 11.81 3.78 30.31
C VAL A 3 13.06 3.26 29.59
N CYS A 4 13.78 4.11 28.84
CA CYS A 4 15.03 3.72 28.19
C CYS A 4 16.10 3.31 29.21
N GLU A 5 16.24 4.08 30.30
CA GLU A 5 17.18 3.77 31.38
C GLU A 5 16.82 2.43 32.04
N GLY A 6 15.53 2.19 32.32
CA GLY A 6 15.04 0.91 32.84
C GLY A 6 15.30 -0.28 31.90
N MET A 7 15.36 -0.03 30.59
CA MET A 7 15.73 -1.03 29.58
C MET A 7 17.25 -1.13 29.35
N SER A 8 18.07 -0.36 30.08
CA SER A 8 19.53 -0.24 29.87
C SER A 8 19.92 0.23 28.47
N GLU A 9 19.10 1.06 27.84
CA GLU A 9 19.38 1.67 26.54
C GLU A 9 19.99 3.06 26.69
N ARG A 10 21.05 3.33 25.92
CA ARG A 10 21.79 4.60 25.96
C ARG A 10 21.25 5.67 25.02
N TYR A 11 20.46 5.27 24.02
CA TYR A 11 19.99 6.16 22.97
C TYR A 11 18.46 6.19 22.96
N LEU A 12 17.91 7.40 22.91
CA LEU A 12 16.50 7.67 22.73
C LEU A 12 16.37 8.61 21.54
N TRP A 13 15.50 8.26 20.60
CA TRP A 13 15.08 9.14 19.54
C TRP A 13 13.63 9.55 19.76
N ALA A 14 13.35 10.85 19.67
CA ALA A 14 12.01 11.42 19.66
C ALA A 14 12.03 12.65 18.73
N ASP A 15 10.98 12.82 17.94
CA ASP A 15 10.85 13.91 16.96
C ASP A 15 11.07 15.30 17.60
N CYS A 16 10.54 15.52 18.80
CA CYS A 16 10.66 16.77 19.54
C CYS A 16 12.06 17.04 20.12
N LEU A 17 12.95 16.04 20.16
CA LEU A 17 14.30 16.17 20.71
C LEU A 17 15.39 16.06 19.64
N CYS A 18 15.13 15.29 18.57
CA CYS A 18 16.14 14.90 17.59
C CYS A 18 15.98 15.60 16.25
N ILE A 19 14.91 16.36 16.03
CA ILE A 19 14.67 17.14 14.82
C ILE A 19 14.71 18.62 15.19
N VAL A 20 15.54 19.38 14.48
CA VAL A 20 15.63 20.84 14.60
C VAL A 20 14.49 21.46 13.79
N GLN A 21 13.35 21.68 14.46
CA GLN A 21 12.08 22.07 13.83
C GLN A 21 12.13 23.44 13.12
N ASP A 22 13.06 24.31 13.51
CA ASP A 22 13.30 25.61 12.90
C ASP A 22 14.32 25.58 11.74
N ASP A 23 14.91 24.41 11.45
CA ASP A 23 15.74 24.16 10.28
C ASP A 23 14.97 23.32 9.24
N PRO A 24 14.52 23.92 8.12
CA PRO A 24 13.81 23.21 7.06
C PRO A 24 14.63 22.11 6.38
N ASP A 25 15.95 22.22 6.36
CA ASP A 25 16.81 21.23 5.73
C ASP A 25 17.02 20.02 6.66
N ASP A 26 17.23 20.24 7.96
CA ASP A 26 17.23 19.15 8.95
C ASP A 26 15.87 18.46 8.99
N THR A 27 14.78 19.23 9.08
CA THR A 27 13.41 18.68 9.08
C THR A 27 13.17 17.79 7.86
N ARG A 28 13.55 18.24 6.65
CA ARG A 28 13.41 17.45 5.42
C ARG A 28 14.26 16.19 5.46
N ALA A 29 15.51 16.29 5.93
CA ALA A 29 16.41 15.15 6.04
C ALA A 29 15.88 14.11 7.04
N GLN A 30 15.45 14.54 8.23
CA GLN A 30 14.90 13.66 9.26
C GLN A 30 13.61 12.98 8.80
N ILE A 31 12.70 13.72 8.16
CA ILE A 31 11.48 13.15 7.56
C ILE A 31 11.82 12.03 6.57
N GLY A 32 12.84 12.24 5.71
CA GLY A 32 13.31 11.23 4.78
C GLY A 32 13.90 9.98 5.45
N LEU A 33 14.40 10.10 6.68
CA LEU A 33 15.00 9.02 7.46
C LEU A 33 14.03 8.33 8.42
N MET A 34 12.83 8.89 8.68
CA MET A 34 11.90 8.37 9.69
C MET A 34 11.60 6.88 9.52
N ALA A 35 11.41 6.43 8.28
CA ALA A 35 11.17 5.02 8.01
C ALA A 35 12.34 4.14 8.48
N SER A 36 13.57 4.52 8.13
CA SER A 36 14.79 3.82 8.54
C SER A 36 15.00 3.87 10.05
N ILE A 37 14.70 4.99 10.70
CA ILE A 37 14.80 5.16 12.15
C ILE A 37 13.88 4.15 12.85
N TYR A 38 12.61 4.07 12.47
CA TYR A 38 11.65 3.15 13.07
C TYR A 38 11.96 1.68 12.78
N THR A 39 12.37 1.35 11.56
CA THR A 39 12.77 -0.02 11.21
C THR A 39 14.03 -0.47 11.94
N ALA A 40 15.01 0.43 12.14
CA ALA A 40 16.26 0.12 12.82
C ALA A 40 16.18 0.22 14.35
N ALA A 41 15.13 0.83 14.90
CA ALA A 41 14.96 0.98 16.34
C ALA A 41 14.94 -0.38 17.05
N LYS A 42 15.65 -0.48 18.19
CA LYS A 42 15.64 -1.69 19.01
C LYS A 42 14.23 -2.02 19.50
N ALA A 43 13.50 -0.99 19.94
CA ALA A 43 12.08 -1.02 20.22
C ALA A 43 11.51 0.40 20.09
N VAL A 44 10.23 0.50 19.72
CA VAL A 44 9.48 1.76 19.76
C VAL A 44 8.55 1.76 20.95
N LEU A 45 8.57 2.86 21.71
CA LEU A 45 7.66 3.08 22.83
C LEU A 45 6.39 3.74 22.31
N VAL A 46 5.26 3.06 22.41
CA VAL A 46 3.97 3.59 22.00
C VAL A 46 3.20 3.98 23.26
N ILE A 47 3.13 5.27 23.53
CA ILE A 47 2.35 5.82 24.64
C ILE A 47 0.93 6.06 24.10
N SER A 48 0.01 5.15 24.42
CA SER A 48 -1.39 5.28 24.01
C SER A 48 -2.25 5.92 25.10
N SER A 49 -1.69 6.05 26.30
CA SER A 49 -2.30 6.68 27.46
C SER A 49 -2.19 8.19 27.29
N GLY A 50 -3.34 8.85 27.12
CA GLY A 50 -3.43 10.29 27.03
C GLY A 50 -3.61 10.90 25.63
N SER A 51 -3.63 12.24 25.61
CA SER A 51 -3.99 13.06 24.45
C SER A 51 -3.00 14.20 24.14
N SER A 52 -1.97 14.41 24.97
CA SER A 52 -0.94 15.43 24.73
C SER A 52 0.43 15.01 25.30
N MET A 53 1.49 15.73 24.91
CA MET A 53 2.85 15.48 25.38
C MET A 53 3.08 15.83 26.86
N ASP A 54 2.24 16.71 27.43
CA ASP A 54 2.37 17.15 28.82
C ASP A 54 1.74 16.19 29.84
N GLN A 55 1.06 15.15 29.36
CA GLN A 55 0.40 14.19 30.24
C GLN A 55 1.39 13.19 30.84
N ALA A 56 1.17 12.88 32.11
CA ALA A 56 1.94 11.88 32.82
C ALA A 56 1.71 10.48 32.22
N ILE A 57 2.78 9.69 32.12
CA ILE A 57 2.73 8.34 31.59
C ILE A 57 2.41 7.35 32.73
N PRO A 58 1.28 6.62 32.70
CA PRO A 58 0.88 5.68 33.74
C PRO A 58 1.86 4.50 33.92
N GLY A 59 2.32 4.31 35.15
CA GLY A 59 3.35 3.34 35.51
C GLY A 59 4.78 3.79 35.21
N VAL A 60 4.97 5.07 34.84
CA VAL A 60 6.30 5.67 34.64
C VAL A 60 6.41 6.98 35.45
N SER A 61 5.60 7.98 35.11
CA SER A 61 5.62 9.29 35.76
C SER A 61 4.63 9.40 36.92
N VAL A 62 3.59 8.57 36.90
CA VAL A 62 2.58 8.44 37.95
C VAL A 62 2.25 6.97 38.16
N ASP A 63 1.76 6.62 39.33
CA ASP A 63 1.26 5.28 39.59
C ASP A 63 0.12 4.96 38.63
N ARG A 64 0.17 3.75 38.07
CA ARG A 64 -0.90 3.26 37.22
C ARG A 64 -2.15 3.00 38.06
N GLN A 65 -3.33 3.29 37.53
CA GLN A 65 -4.57 2.87 38.17
C GLN A 65 -4.55 1.37 38.40
N GLY A 66 -4.60 0.97 39.67
CA GLY A 66 -4.57 -0.43 40.07
C GLY A 66 -5.72 -1.20 39.43
N ARG A 67 -5.44 -2.43 38.98
CA ARG A 67 -6.50 -3.38 38.63
C ARG A 67 -7.25 -3.74 39.90
N ILE A 68 -8.56 -3.99 39.80
CA ILE A 68 -9.30 -4.53 40.95
C ILE A 68 -8.68 -5.88 41.29
N GLN A 69 -8.06 -5.95 42.46
CA GLN A 69 -7.54 -7.18 43.03
C GLN A 69 -8.49 -7.60 44.14
N SER A 70 -9.06 -8.80 44.00
CA SER A 70 -9.85 -9.41 45.08
C SER A 70 -9.18 -10.70 45.52
N SER A 71 -9.43 -11.10 46.76
CA SER A 71 -8.98 -12.39 47.28
C SER A 71 -10.20 -13.28 47.49
N ALA A 72 -10.16 -14.46 46.88
CA ALA A 72 -11.17 -15.49 47.09
C ALA A 72 -10.48 -16.84 47.23
N ALA A 73 -10.81 -17.58 48.29
CA ALA A 73 -10.23 -18.91 48.55
C ALA A 73 -8.68 -18.95 48.57
N GLY A 74 -8.03 -17.88 49.01
CA GLY A 74 -6.56 -17.78 49.05
C GLY A 74 -5.90 -17.46 47.70
N LEU A 75 -6.69 -17.23 46.65
CA LEU A 75 -6.22 -16.82 45.32
C LEU A 75 -6.37 -15.32 45.15
N CYS A 76 -5.36 -14.68 44.55
CA CYS A 76 -5.45 -13.30 44.07
C CYS A 76 -6.15 -13.31 42.71
N LEU A 77 -7.34 -12.73 42.64
CA LEU A 77 -8.07 -12.52 41.40
C LEU A 77 -7.75 -11.11 40.91
N THR A 78 -7.28 -11.00 39.66
CA THR A 78 -7.09 -9.73 38.99
C THR A 78 -8.06 -9.61 37.82
N GLU A 79 -8.58 -8.39 37.61
CA GLU A 79 -9.36 -8.09 36.41
C GLU A 79 -8.47 -8.27 35.17
N SER A 80 -8.77 -9.30 34.37
CA SER A 80 -8.24 -9.41 33.02
C SER A 80 -9.12 -8.59 32.09
N THR A 81 -8.50 -7.76 31.26
CA THR A 81 -9.22 -7.06 30.20
C THR A 81 -9.69 -8.10 29.17
N SER A 82 -11.00 -8.28 29.06
CA SER A 82 -11.60 -9.21 28.09
C SER A 82 -11.40 -8.80 26.64
N LYS A 83 -11.04 -7.53 26.40
CA LYS A 83 -10.77 -7.01 25.06
C LYS A 83 -9.34 -7.33 24.63
N PRO A 84 -9.15 -7.69 23.36
CA PRO A 84 -7.81 -7.82 22.83
C PRO A 84 -7.10 -6.46 22.75
N PRO A 85 -5.76 -6.42 22.85
CA PRO A 85 -5.00 -5.17 22.92
C PRO A 85 -5.27 -4.17 21.78
N TRP A 86 -5.48 -4.67 20.55
CA TRP A 86 -5.75 -3.82 19.39
C TRP A 86 -7.07 -3.05 19.49
N ASP A 87 -8.09 -3.60 20.16
CA ASP A 87 -9.36 -2.89 20.33
C ASP A 87 -9.22 -1.73 21.32
N LEU A 88 -8.33 -1.85 22.30
CA LEU A 88 -8.00 -0.78 23.24
C LEU A 88 -7.20 0.33 22.55
N LEU A 89 -6.26 -0.03 21.66
CA LEU A 89 -5.51 0.95 20.87
C LEU A 89 -6.38 1.74 19.90
N LYS A 90 -7.39 1.12 19.27
CA LYS A 90 -8.24 1.79 18.28
C LYS A 90 -8.93 3.05 18.84
N SER A 91 -9.18 3.09 20.14
CA SER A 91 -9.76 4.27 20.82
C SER A 91 -8.74 5.32 21.25
N SER A 92 -7.43 5.05 21.15
CA SER A 92 -6.39 5.98 21.58
C SER A 92 -6.20 7.14 20.60
N VAL A 93 -5.77 8.30 21.12
CA VAL A 93 -5.34 9.44 20.27
C VAL A 93 -4.15 9.07 19.40
N TRP A 94 -3.27 8.18 19.88
CA TRP A 94 -2.16 7.67 19.08
C TRP A 94 -2.66 7.04 17.77
N ALA A 95 -3.72 6.22 17.81
CA ALA A 95 -4.24 5.55 16.62
C ALA A 95 -4.92 6.48 15.60
N THR A 96 -5.26 7.73 15.99
CA THR A 96 -5.90 8.70 15.10
C THR A 96 -4.91 9.61 14.39
N ARG A 97 -3.64 9.68 14.81
CA ARG A 97 -2.61 10.52 14.19
C ARG A 97 -2.00 9.83 12.96
N GLY A 98 -1.68 10.59 11.92
CA GLY A 98 -1.16 10.05 10.65
C GLY A 98 0.28 9.54 10.78
N TRP A 99 1.17 10.34 11.37
CA TRP A 99 2.59 9.99 11.57
C TRP A 99 2.80 8.74 12.43
N THR A 100 1.92 8.49 13.40
CA THR A 100 1.97 7.30 14.25
C THR A 100 1.66 6.00 13.48
N TYR A 101 1.22 6.09 12.22
CA TYR A 101 1.05 4.92 11.38
C TYR A 101 2.41 4.24 11.11
N GLN A 102 3.46 5.03 10.84
CA GLN A 102 4.82 4.50 10.68
C GLN A 102 5.38 3.94 11.98
N GLU A 103 5.15 4.62 13.11
CA GLU A 103 5.53 4.14 14.45
C GLU A 103 4.92 2.78 14.77
N GLY A 104 3.70 2.52 14.31
CA GLY A 104 3.02 1.25 14.55
C GLY A 104 3.46 0.12 13.63
N ILE A 105 3.78 0.44 12.37
CA ILE A 105 3.93 -0.59 11.33
C ILE A 105 5.39 -0.96 11.03
N LEU A 106 6.32 -0.02 11.15
CA LEU A 106 7.72 -0.23 10.74
C LEU A 106 8.61 -0.91 11.79
N PRO A 107 8.43 -0.68 13.11
CA PRO A 107 9.29 -1.29 14.12
C PRO A 107 9.03 -2.78 14.29
N SER A 108 10.14 -3.53 14.42
CA SER A 108 10.11 -4.98 14.70
C SER A 108 9.71 -5.32 16.15
N ARG A 109 9.84 -4.37 17.07
CA ARG A 109 9.50 -4.50 18.50
C ARG A 109 8.82 -3.23 18.98
N LYS A 110 7.71 -3.39 19.69
CA LYS A 110 6.94 -2.28 20.24
C LYS A 110 6.59 -2.57 21.68
N LEU A 111 6.74 -1.56 22.53
CA LEU A 111 6.28 -1.58 23.91
C LEU A 111 5.18 -0.55 24.04
N TYR A 112 3.97 -1.03 24.25
CA TYR A 112 2.80 -0.18 24.34
C TYR A 112 2.47 0.08 25.81
N ILE A 113 2.43 1.36 26.18
CA ILE A 113 2.15 1.83 27.54
C ILE A 113 0.72 2.40 27.55
N MET A 114 -0.21 1.58 28.02
CA MET A 114 -1.64 1.90 28.12
C MET A 114 -2.00 2.42 29.52
N ASP A 115 -3.23 2.91 29.69
CA ASP A 115 -3.71 3.45 30.96
C ASP A 115 -3.71 2.41 32.10
N ARG A 116 -3.98 1.15 31.77
CA ARG A 116 -4.15 0.06 32.75
C ARG A 116 -3.16 -1.08 32.57
N GLU A 117 -2.39 -1.08 31.48
CA GLU A 117 -1.45 -2.17 31.21
C GLU A 117 -0.28 -1.83 30.30
N VAL A 118 0.77 -2.67 30.35
CA VAL A 118 1.83 -2.72 29.34
C VAL A 118 1.75 -4.02 28.55
N TRP A 119 2.02 -3.92 27.25
CA TRP A 119 2.16 -5.07 26.39
C TRP A 119 3.30 -4.87 25.40
N PHE A 120 3.91 -5.99 25.07
CA PHE A 120 5.04 -6.10 24.16
C PHE A 120 4.61 -6.86 22.92
N GLU A 121 4.96 -6.33 21.76
CA GLU A 121 4.76 -6.97 20.46
C GLU A 121 6.11 -7.10 19.76
N CYS A 122 6.36 -8.28 19.21
CA CYS A 122 7.39 -8.50 18.21
C CYS A 122 6.88 -9.43 17.11
N GLY A 123 7.70 -9.67 16.08
CA GLY A 123 7.36 -10.58 14.98
C GLY A 123 7.11 -12.05 15.39
N GLU A 124 7.29 -12.42 16.66
CA GLU A 124 7.15 -13.80 17.15
C GLU A 124 6.09 -13.95 18.25
N ALA A 125 5.80 -12.88 19.01
CA ALA A 125 4.93 -12.95 20.18
C ALA A 125 4.27 -11.60 20.51
N ILE A 126 3.09 -11.71 21.11
CA ILE A 126 2.43 -10.62 21.83
C ILE A 126 2.33 -11.05 23.29
N ILE A 127 2.91 -10.26 24.20
CA ILE A 127 2.97 -10.54 25.64
C ILE A 127 2.30 -9.40 26.38
N ARG A 128 1.46 -9.73 27.37
CA ARG A 128 0.76 -8.76 28.22
C ARG A 128 1.26 -8.88 29.65
N GLU A 129 1.21 -7.80 30.41
CA GLU A 129 1.57 -7.80 31.84
C GLU A 129 0.70 -8.75 32.68
N ASP A 130 -0.56 -8.99 32.28
CA ASP A 130 -1.55 -9.77 33.04
C ASP A 130 -1.63 -11.23 32.60
N ALA A 131 -0.94 -11.58 31.52
CA ALA A 131 -0.75 -12.96 31.12
C ALA A 131 0.30 -13.58 32.03
N TYR A 132 -0.15 -14.17 33.14
CA TYR A 132 0.69 -14.99 34.00
C TYR A 132 1.16 -16.22 33.20
N ALA A 133 2.37 -16.16 32.64
CA ALA A 133 2.99 -17.28 31.94
C ALA A 133 3.54 -18.28 32.96
N GLU A 134 2.65 -18.95 33.71
CA GLU A 134 2.99 -20.18 34.42
C GLU A 134 3.16 -21.31 33.39
N SER A 135 4.30 -21.29 32.70
CA SER A 135 5.02 -22.46 32.18
C SER A 135 6.09 -21.99 31.19
N GLU A 136 7.22 -22.70 31.17
CA GLU A 136 8.23 -22.70 30.09
C GLU A 136 7.63 -22.98 28.69
N GLN A 137 6.32 -23.19 28.59
CA GLN A 137 5.56 -23.20 27.36
C GLN A 137 4.85 -21.86 27.21
N VAL A 138 5.62 -20.80 26.95
CA VAL A 138 5.13 -19.77 26.03
C VAL A 138 4.67 -20.56 24.83
N LYS A 139 3.36 -20.74 24.68
CA LYS A 139 2.79 -21.29 23.46
C LYS A 139 3.20 -20.28 22.41
N HIS A 140 4.36 -20.52 21.80
CA HIS A 140 4.73 -19.93 20.54
C HIS A 140 3.48 -20.10 19.73
N SER A 141 2.82 -18.99 19.41
CA SER A 141 1.74 -19.07 18.44
C SER A 141 2.38 -19.76 17.26
N LYS A 142 1.99 -21.02 17.00
CA LYS A 142 2.55 -21.83 15.90
C LYS A 142 2.11 -21.29 14.54
N THR A 143 1.72 -20.03 14.48
CA THR A 143 1.75 -19.29 13.25
C THR A 143 3.23 -19.03 12.94
N LYS A 144 3.80 -19.91 12.11
CA LYS A 144 5.08 -19.69 11.42
C LYS A 144 4.96 -18.40 10.61
N HIS A 145 5.09 -17.25 11.25
CA HIS A 145 5.13 -15.97 10.58
C HIS A 145 6.58 -15.78 10.14
N TYR A 146 6.82 -16.10 8.87
CA TYR A 146 8.04 -15.72 8.18
C TYR A 146 8.31 -14.23 8.45
N ARG A 147 9.54 -13.93 8.85
CA ARG A 147 10.07 -12.58 9.03
C ARG A 147 9.75 -11.74 7.80
N SER A 148 8.71 -10.91 7.88
CA SER A 148 8.47 -9.79 6.99
C SER A 148 8.15 -8.58 7.87
N PRO A 149 8.78 -7.41 7.64
CA PRO A 149 8.65 -6.24 8.51
C PRO A 149 7.21 -5.71 8.68
N MET A 150 6.26 -6.17 7.85
CA MET A 150 4.84 -5.78 7.81
C MET A 150 3.88 -6.72 8.57
N SER A 151 4.34 -7.84 9.13
CA SER A 151 3.41 -8.85 9.63
C SER A 151 2.76 -8.42 10.96
N LEU A 152 1.42 -8.36 10.99
CA LEU A 152 0.54 -8.58 12.16
C LEU A 152 -0.25 -7.40 12.78
N TRP A 153 -0.72 -6.43 11.99
CA TRP A 153 -1.86 -5.56 12.38
C TRP A 153 -3.15 -5.85 11.60
N SER A 154 -3.31 -7.10 11.22
CA SER A 154 -4.59 -7.62 10.78
C SER A 154 -4.67 -9.09 11.16
N GLU A 155 -5.55 -9.41 12.11
CA GLU A 155 -6.16 -10.74 12.19
C GLU A 155 -6.88 -11.15 10.89
N SER A 156 -6.90 -10.28 9.86
CA SER A 156 -7.62 -10.47 8.60
C SER A 156 -6.76 -10.29 7.34
N PHE A 157 -5.47 -9.95 7.46
CA PHE A 157 -4.58 -9.85 6.30
C PHE A 157 -3.70 -11.08 6.30
N HIS A 158 -4.36 -12.20 6.03
CA HIS A 158 -3.71 -13.25 5.28
C HIS A 158 -3.62 -12.70 3.85
N PRO A 159 -2.46 -12.25 3.34
CA PRO A 159 -2.31 -12.22 1.90
C PRO A 159 -2.75 -13.59 1.45
N SER A 160 -3.76 -13.65 0.58
CA SER A 160 -4.34 -14.93 0.22
C SER A 160 -3.18 -15.80 -0.23
N VAL A 161 -2.98 -16.95 0.42
CA VAL A 161 -1.77 -17.77 0.27
C VAL A 161 -1.61 -18.30 -1.16
N ASN A 162 -2.63 -18.08 -1.99
CA ASN A 162 -2.74 -18.45 -3.40
C ASN A 162 -2.57 -17.26 -4.36
N LEU A 163 -2.22 -16.06 -3.88
CA LEU A 163 -1.95 -14.94 -4.79
C LEU A 163 -0.57 -15.07 -5.44
N PRO A 164 -0.48 -14.77 -6.74
CA PRO A 164 0.80 -14.56 -7.41
C PRO A 164 1.69 -13.55 -6.67
N ASP A 165 3.01 -13.75 -6.75
CA ASP A 165 4.00 -12.96 -6.01
C ASP A 165 3.93 -11.47 -6.33
N ASP A 166 3.54 -11.12 -7.56
CA ASP A 166 3.36 -9.75 -8.05
C ASP A 166 2.09 -9.05 -7.55
N GLU A 167 1.11 -9.79 -7.03
CA GLU A 167 -0.12 -9.22 -6.43
C GLU A 167 0.05 -8.89 -4.95
N ARG A 168 1.01 -9.50 -4.24
CA ARG A 168 1.20 -9.29 -2.80
C ARG A 168 1.55 -7.83 -2.43
N PRO A 169 2.45 -7.12 -3.15
CA PRO A 169 2.73 -5.72 -2.85
C PRO A 169 1.49 -4.83 -3.02
N TRP A 170 0.64 -5.15 -4.00
CA TRP A 170 -0.58 -4.40 -4.27
C TRP A 170 -1.61 -4.55 -3.15
N ASP A 171 -1.90 -5.78 -2.72
CA ASP A 171 -2.87 -5.97 -1.65
C ASP A 171 -2.39 -5.34 -0.33
N SER A 172 -1.08 -5.41 -0.06
CA SER A 172 -0.49 -4.71 1.08
C SER A 172 -0.71 -3.20 0.97
N TYR A 173 -0.41 -2.61 -0.19
CA TYR A 173 -0.63 -1.19 -0.46
C TYR A 173 -2.07 -0.77 -0.21
N ILE A 174 -3.06 -1.50 -0.73
CA ILE A 174 -4.49 -1.16 -0.54
C ILE A 174 -4.93 -1.30 0.91
N TRP A 175 -4.47 -2.35 1.58
CA TRP A 175 -4.74 -2.52 3.00
C TRP A 175 -4.21 -1.32 3.79
N HIS A 176 -2.93 -0.97 3.60
CA HIS A 176 -2.28 0.08 4.35
C HIS A 176 -2.89 1.45 4.04
N LEU A 177 -3.17 1.71 2.77
CA LEU A 177 -3.84 2.93 2.32
C LEU A 177 -5.16 3.13 3.08
N SER A 178 -6.02 2.11 3.13
CA SER A 178 -7.33 2.18 3.80
C SER A 178 -7.27 2.40 5.32
N LYS A 179 -6.17 2.04 5.96
CA LYS A 179 -5.93 2.24 7.40
C LYS A 179 -5.26 3.57 7.70
N TYR A 180 -4.45 4.05 6.76
CA TYR A 180 -3.72 5.29 6.90
C TYR A 180 -4.60 6.51 6.61
N THR A 181 -5.38 6.53 5.53
CA THR A 181 -6.07 7.76 5.09
C THR A 181 -7.21 8.21 6.02
N VAL A 182 -7.70 7.32 6.89
CA VAL A 182 -8.68 7.66 7.95
C VAL A 182 -8.07 8.42 9.12
N ARG A 183 -6.74 8.54 9.17
CA ARG A 183 -6.02 9.23 10.23
C ARG A 183 -5.97 10.73 9.96
N SER A 184 -5.89 11.48 11.05
CA SER A 184 -5.74 12.93 11.07
C SER A 184 -4.28 13.34 10.93
N LEU A 185 -4.04 14.41 10.18
CA LEU A 185 -2.73 15.04 10.04
C LEU A 185 -2.81 16.47 10.55
N SER A 186 -1.80 16.91 11.28
CA SER A 186 -1.66 18.31 11.70
C SER A 186 -1.34 19.20 10.50
N ASP A 187 -0.57 18.69 9.55
CA ASP A 187 -0.27 19.32 8.27
C ASP A 187 -0.69 18.39 7.12
N ASP A 188 -1.57 18.87 6.25
CA ASP A 188 -2.05 18.11 5.10
C ASP A 188 -0.93 17.76 4.11
N ARG A 189 0.18 18.51 4.10
CA ARG A 189 1.34 18.26 3.22
C ARG A 189 2.07 16.96 3.56
N ASP A 190 1.90 16.45 4.78
CA ASP A 190 2.52 15.21 5.24
C ASP A 190 1.80 13.95 4.75
N ILE A 191 0.70 14.09 3.99
CA ILE A 191 -0.12 12.97 3.55
C ILE A 191 0.68 11.89 2.83
N PHE A 192 1.70 12.26 2.05
CA PHE A 192 2.58 11.29 1.40
C PHE A 192 3.76 10.90 2.29
N ASN A 193 4.41 11.85 2.96
CA ASN A 193 5.60 11.62 3.79
C ASN A 193 5.35 10.56 4.86
N ALA A 194 4.21 10.65 5.55
CA ALA A 194 3.83 9.69 6.59
C ALA A 194 3.40 8.32 6.02
N PHE A 195 3.32 8.15 4.70
CA PHE A 195 3.07 6.86 4.04
C PHE A 195 4.31 6.32 3.28
N MET A 196 5.34 7.14 3.06
CA MET A 196 6.51 6.75 2.27
C MET A 196 7.24 5.52 2.80
N GLY A 197 7.34 5.36 4.13
CA GLY A 197 7.97 4.18 4.73
C GLY A 197 7.29 2.85 4.38
N ILE A 198 6.03 2.90 3.93
CA ILE A 198 5.29 1.73 3.42
C ILE A 198 5.46 1.60 1.90
N LEU A 199 5.46 2.71 1.18
CA LEU A 199 5.57 2.72 -0.29
C LEU A 199 6.93 2.24 -0.77
N HIS A 200 8.01 2.71 -0.14
CA HIS A 200 9.38 2.41 -0.56
C HIS A 200 9.67 0.91 -0.59
N PRO A 201 9.46 0.14 0.51
CA PRO A 201 9.69 -1.30 0.50
C PRO A 201 8.77 -2.08 -0.45
N LEU A 202 7.60 -1.53 -0.80
CA LEU A 202 6.64 -2.19 -1.68
C LEU A 202 6.92 -1.95 -3.16
N PHE A 203 7.47 -0.80 -3.54
CA PHE A 203 7.47 -0.36 -4.93
C PHE A 203 8.78 0.25 -5.44
N ASP A 204 9.81 0.47 -4.61
CA ASP A 204 11.09 1.02 -5.11
C ASP A 204 11.76 0.10 -6.15
N ASP A 205 11.72 -1.21 -5.91
CA ASP A 205 12.17 -2.22 -6.87
C ASP A 205 11.21 -2.40 -8.07
N TYR A 206 10.11 -1.63 -8.11
CA TYR A 206 9.06 -1.66 -9.14
C TYR A 206 8.85 -0.27 -9.77
N GLY A 207 9.93 0.50 -9.93
CA GLY A 207 9.93 1.83 -10.54
C GLY A 207 9.49 2.96 -9.62
N GLY A 208 9.17 2.67 -8.36
CA GLY A 208 8.82 3.65 -7.34
C GLY A 208 7.37 4.11 -7.38
N THR A 209 7.12 5.26 -6.74
CA THR A 209 5.78 5.85 -6.61
C THR A 209 5.77 7.33 -6.95
N THR A 210 4.58 7.87 -7.21
CA THR A 210 4.36 9.28 -7.50
C THR A 210 3.08 9.74 -6.83
N PHE A 211 3.14 10.80 -6.01
CA PHE A 211 1.98 11.28 -5.23
C PHE A 211 1.20 10.14 -4.57
N GLY A 212 1.91 9.19 -3.95
CA GLY A 212 1.33 8.05 -3.26
C GLY A 212 0.86 6.89 -4.14
N LEU A 213 1.00 6.97 -5.47
CA LEU A 213 0.53 5.98 -6.43
C LEU A 213 1.70 5.15 -7.00
N PRO A 214 1.67 3.81 -6.95
CA PRO A 214 2.73 2.97 -7.49
C PRO A 214 2.80 3.07 -9.01
N LEU A 215 3.99 3.34 -9.56
CA LEU A 215 4.20 3.48 -11.00
C LEU A 215 3.99 2.14 -11.74
N ALA A 216 4.42 1.02 -11.15
CA ALA A 216 4.17 -0.31 -11.70
C ALA A 216 2.69 -0.67 -11.87
N LYS A 217 1.79 -0.05 -11.11
CA LYS A 217 0.34 -0.32 -11.17
C LYS A 217 -0.47 0.97 -11.29
N PHE A 218 0.07 1.97 -11.99
CA PHE A 218 -0.45 3.34 -11.98
C PHE A 218 -1.92 3.44 -12.39
N ASP A 219 -2.32 2.77 -13.48
CA ASP A 219 -3.72 2.75 -13.94
C ASP A 219 -4.66 2.21 -12.87
N ARG A 220 -4.28 1.11 -12.23
CA ARG A 220 -5.07 0.50 -11.16
C ARG A 220 -5.10 1.40 -9.93
N ALA A 221 -4.00 2.08 -9.65
CA ALA A 221 -3.85 3.01 -8.54
C ALA A 221 -4.74 4.25 -8.68
N LEU A 222 -4.98 4.72 -9.91
CA LEU A 222 -5.91 5.82 -10.21
C LEU A 222 -7.38 5.46 -9.96
N LEU A 223 -7.73 4.18 -9.89
CA LEU A 223 -9.10 3.71 -9.61
C LEU A 223 -9.43 3.72 -8.11
N TRP A 224 -8.83 4.65 -7.37
CA TRP A 224 -9.16 4.88 -5.98
C TRP A 224 -10.54 5.54 -5.85
N ALA A 225 -11.20 5.28 -4.73
CA ALA A 225 -12.48 5.86 -4.38
C ALA A 225 -12.46 6.26 -2.90
N ASN A 226 -13.16 7.33 -2.60
CA ASN A 226 -13.44 7.71 -1.21
C ASN A 226 -14.73 7.01 -0.77
N SER A 227 -14.69 6.26 0.32
CA SER A 227 -15.93 5.69 0.88
C SER A 227 -16.83 6.76 1.50
N ASP A 228 -16.25 7.91 1.84
CA ASP A 228 -16.90 9.00 2.58
C ASP A 228 -17.14 10.19 1.63
N SER A 229 -18.26 10.16 0.89
CA SER A 229 -18.57 11.09 -0.21
C SER A 229 -18.68 12.57 0.16
N THR A 230 -18.67 12.91 1.45
CA THR A 230 -18.86 14.28 1.97
C THR A 230 -17.56 14.96 2.41
N SER A 231 -16.41 14.29 2.29
CA SER A 231 -15.15 14.81 2.83
C SER A 231 -14.55 15.93 1.95
N PRO A 232 -14.06 17.03 2.56
CA PRO A 232 -13.46 18.13 1.82
C PRO A 232 -12.09 17.75 1.22
N MET A 233 -11.78 18.32 0.05
CA MET A 233 -10.49 18.13 -0.62
C MET A 233 -9.34 18.76 0.17
N ARG A 234 -8.13 18.18 0.07
CA ARG A 234 -6.87 18.74 0.58
C ARG A 234 -6.27 19.69 -0.46
N PRO A 235 -6.01 20.96 -0.11
CA PRO A 235 -5.39 21.91 -1.04
C PRO A 235 -3.93 21.54 -1.31
N GLY A 236 -3.42 21.87 -2.50
CA GLY A 236 -2.01 21.67 -2.86
C GLY A 236 -1.62 20.24 -3.25
N VAL A 237 -2.56 19.28 -3.23
CA VAL A 237 -2.35 17.91 -3.69
C VAL A 237 -3.02 17.72 -5.06
N PRO A 238 -2.37 17.03 -6.03
CA PRO A 238 -3.00 16.78 -7.32
C PRO A 238 -4.32 16.02 -7.18
N THR A 239 -5.36 16.50 -7.85
CA THR A 239 -6.75 15.99 -7.72
C THR A 239 -6.94 14.54 -8.18
N TRP A 240 -6.01 14.01 -8.98
CA TRP A 240 -6.01 12.62 -9.44
C TRP A 240 -5.32 11.67 -8.45
N SER A 241 -4.63 12.18 -7.42
CA SER A 241 -4.07 11.36 -6.34
C SER A 241 -5.09 11.20 -5.21
N TRP A 242 -5.09 10.02 -4.58
CA TRP A 242 -5.89 9.74 -3.39
C TRP A 242 -5.61 10.70 -2.23
N GLY A 243 -4.40 11.27 -2.18
CA GLY A 243 -4.00 12.22 -1.13
C GLY A 243 -4.80 13.53 -1.18
N SER A 244 -5.48 13.80 -2.31
CA SER A 244 -6.33 14.99 -2.47
C SER A 244 -7.64 14.91 -1.68
N MET A 245 -8.01 13.74 -1.17
CA MET A 245 -9.24 13.55 -0.40
C MET A 245 -8.94 13.24 1.07
N ARG A 246 -9.81 13.72 1.96
CA ARG A 246 -9.87 13.26 3.36
C ARG A 246 -10.83 12.08 3.47
N GLY A 247 -10.63 11.23 4.48
CA GLY A 247 -11.50 10.07 4.73
C GLY A 247 -10.90 8.75 4.24
N ARG A 248 -11.68 7.69 4.34
CA ARG A 248 -11.21 6.35 3.99
C ARG A 248 -11.11 6.20 2.46
N ILE A 249 -9.89 6.00 1.99
CA ILE A 249 -9.62 5.67 0.60
C ILE A 249 -9.58 4.16 0.47
N VAL A 250 -10.28 3.67 -0.54
CA VAL A 250 -10.20 2.30 -1.00
C VAL A 250 -9.76 2.31 -2.45
N ALA A 251 -8.92 1.39 -2.89
CA ALA A 251 -8.76 1.17 -4.33
C ALA A 251 -9.76 0.14 -4.82
N SER A 252 -10.12 0.28 -6.09
CA SER A 252 -10.90 -0.72 -6.79
C SER A 252 -10.23 -2.10 -6.71
N GLY A 253 -10.98 -3.08 -6.21
CA GLY A 253 -10.60 -4.49 -6.23
C GLY A 253 -10.68 -5.12 -7.63
N LEU A 254 -11.04 -4.34 -8.66
CA LEU A 254 -11.04 -4.82 -10.03
C LEU A 254 -9.62 -5.24 -10.42
N ARG A 255 -9.51 -6.48 -10.92
CA ARG A 255 -8.30 -6.95 -11.58
C ARG A 255 -8.19 -6.19 -12.91
N SER A 256 -7.09 -5.45 -13.06
CA SER A 256 -6.74 -4.82 -14.33
C SER A 256 -6.03 -5.85 -15.20
N ILE A 257 -6.47 -6.00 -16.44
CA ILE A 257 -5.85 -6.91 -17.41
C ILE A 257 -4.67 -6.21 -18.10
N GLY A 258 -4.72 -4.89 -18.29
CA GLY A 258 -3.66 -4.11 -18.94
C GLY A 258 -4.04 -2.64 -19.08
N THR A 259 -3.08 -1.79 -19.48
CA THR A 259 -3.32 -0.37 -19.74
C THR A 259 -3.59 -0.10 -21.21
N LEU A 260 -4.60 0.73 -21.46
CA LEU A 260 -4.95 1.29 -22.77
C LEU A 260 -4.70 2.81 -22.78
N VAL A 261 -3.88 3.28 -21.84
CA VAL A 261 -3.55 4.68 -21.66
C VAL A 261 -2.04 4.84 -21.70
N ARG A 262 -1.57 5.86 -22.42
CA ARG A 262 -0.17 6.27 -22.40
C ARG A 262 0.02 7.40 -21.39
N TRP A 263 0.71 7.08 -20.30
CA TRP A 263 1.09 8.05 -19.27
C TRP A 263 2.50 8.54 -19.53
N SER A 264 2.71 9.85 -19.50
CA SER A 264 4.04 10.41 -19.72
C SER A 264 4.36 11.46 -18.66
N ARG A 265 5.64 11.55 -18.30
CA ARG A 265 6.17 12.59 -17.42
C ARG A 265 7.23 13.39 -18.17
N TYR A 266 7.40 14.65 -17.80
CA TYR A 266 8.48 15.44 -18.36
C TYR A 266 9.85 14.96 -17.84
N SER A 267 10.82 14.86 -18.74
CA SER A 267 12.21 14.57 -18.41
C SER A 267 13.07 15.80 -18.70
N GLU A 268 13.76 16.32 -17.68
CA GLU A 268 14.70 17.44 -17.85
C GLU A 268 15.92 17.03 -18.71
N SER A 269 16.36 15.76 -18.63
CA SER A 269 17.50 15.27 -19.42
C SER A 269 17.17 15.19 -20.91
N GLU A 270 15.98 14.70 -21.25
CA GLU A 270 15.54 14.54 -22.64
C GLU A 270 14.87 15.81 -23.19
N LYS A 271 14.50 16.74 -22.31
CA LYS A 271 13.69 17.93 -22.62
C LYS A 271 12.38 17.61 -23.35
N ASP A 272 11.88 16.39 -23.18
CA ASP A 272 10.65 15.85 -23.79
C ASP A 272 9.86 15.02 -22.77
N LEU A 273 8.69 14.51 -23.17
CA LEU A 273 7.89 13.58 -22.41
C LEU A 273 8.43 12.17 -22.57
N VAL A 274 8.70 11.53 -21.43
CA VAL A 274 9.07 10.11 -21.36
C VAL A 274 7.91 9.30 -20.82
N ASP A 275 7.73 8.11 -21.38
CA ASP A 275 6.67 7.18 -20.97
C ASP A 275 6.89 6.71 -19.52
N MET A 276 5.82 6.72 -18.73
CA MET A 276 5.81 6.22 -17.36
C MET A 276 5.53 4.71 -17.35
N SER A 277 6.44 3.95 -17.91
CA SER A 277 6.31 2.49 -17.98
C SER A 277 7.19 1.83 -16.95
N ILE A 278 6.75 0.65 -16.51
CA ILE A 278 7.49 -0.23 -15.62
C ILE A 278 8.83 -0.58 -16.28
N PRO A 279 9.98 -0.37 -15.59
CA PRO A 279 11.30 -0.75 -16.08
C PRO A 279 11.32 -2.21 -16.53
N GLU A 280 12.04 -2.49 -17.62
CA GLU A 280 11.99 -3.77 -18.32
C GLU A 280 12.52 -4.95 -17.50
N ASP A 281 13.49 -4.65 -16.65
CA ASP A 281 14.20 -5.51 -15.70
C ASP A 281 13.42 -5.76 -14.39
N GLN A 282 12.35 -4.99 -14.15
CA GLN A 282 11.56 -5.02 -12.90
C GLN A 282 10.16 -5.63 -13.11
N ARG A 283 9.98 -6.38 -14.20
CA ARG A 283 8.69 -7.00 -14.55
C ARG A 283 8.59 -8.42 -13.99
N PRO A 284 7.41 -8.85 -13.51
CA PRO A 284 7.18 -10.25 -13.14
C PRO A 284 7.47 -11.17 -14.33
N GLU A 285 8.15 -12.30 -14.09
CA GLU A 285 8.42 -13.30 -15.13
C GLU A 285 7.11 -13.81 -15.75
N GLY A 286 6.89 -13.43 -17.01
CA GLY A 286 5.69 -13.79 -17.75
C GLY A 286 4.48 -12.96 -17.34
N TRP A 287 4.10 -12.01 -18.18
CA TRP A 287 2.81 -11.33 -18.12
C TRP A 287 1.68 -12.35 -18.00
N ARG A 288 1.09 -12.49 -16.81
CA ARG A 288 -0.02 -13.42 -16.59
C ARG A 288 -1.04 -12.80 -15.64
N VAL A 289 -2.30 -12.83 -16.03
CA VAL A 289 -3.44 -12.66 -15.14
C VAL A 289 -4.18 -14.00 -15.15
N ASP A 290 -4.25 -14.67 -14.00
CA ASP A 290 -4.95 -15.96 -13.85
C ASP A 290 -4.51 -17.08 -14.82
N GLY A 291 -3.24 -17.06 -15.22
CA GLY A 291 -2.67 -18.02 -16.18
C GLY A 291 -2.90 -17.65 -17.65
N ILE A 292 -3.61 -16.56 -17.95
CA ILE A 292 -3.75 -15.97 -19.29
C ILE A 292 -2.70 -14.88 -19.50
N LYS A 293 -2.07 -14.81 -20.68
CA LYS A 293 -1.12 -13.74 -20.98
C LYS A 293 -1.82 -12.46 -21.41
N VAL A 294 -1.46 -11.35 -20.77
CA VAL A 294 -2.03 -10.01 -21.02
C VAL A 294 -1.91 -9.57 -22.48
N ALA A 295 -0.81 -9.90 -23.17
CA ALA A 295 -0.62 -9.56 -24.58
C ALA A 295 -1.75 -10.13 -25.46
N THR A 296 -2.20 -11.36 -25.18
CA THR A 296 -3.30 -12.00 -25.91
C THR A 296 -4.61 -11.24 -25.68
N ASP A 297 -4.89 -10.85 -24.44
CA ASP A 297 -6.09 -10.08 -24.09
C ASP A 297 -6.10 -8.71 -24.75
N LEU A 298 -4.95 -8.03 -24.83
CA LEU A 298 -4.80 -6.76 -25.55
C LEU A 298 -5.00 -6.93 -27.06
N ALA A 299 -4.50 -8.02 -27.65
CA ALA A 299 -4.74 -8.34 -29.06
C ALA A 299 -6.23 -8.55 -29.35
N MET A 300 -6.91 -9.35 -28.53
CA MET A 300 -8.35 -9.58 -28.64
C MET A 300 -9.13 -8.27 -28.44
N ALA A 301 -8.74 -7.47 -27.45
CA ALA A 301 -9.35 -6.16 -27.21
C ALA A 301 -9.25 -5.26 -28.45
N TRP A 302 -8.08 -5.23 -29.09
CA TRP A 302 -7.87 -4.49 -30.34
C TRP A 302 -8.78 -5.02 -31.47
N ALA A 303 -8.81 -6.34 -31.66
CA ALA A 303 -9.66 -6.97 -32.69
C ALA A 303 -11.16 -6.68 -32.49
N HIS A 304 -11.62 -6.47 -31.25
CA HIS A 304 -12.98 -6.04 -30.94
C HIS A 304 -13.24 -4.53 -31.13
N GLY A 305 -12.29 -3.79 -31.72
CA GLY A 305 -12.48 -2.38 -32.07
C GLY A 305 -12.39 -1.42 -30.88
N ILE A 306 -11.73 -1.83 -29.80
CA ILE A 306 -11.48 -0.94 -28.65
C ILE A 306 -10.56 0.20 -29.07
N LEU A 307 -9.56 -0.08 -29.91
CA LEU A 307 -8.64 0.93 -30.41
C LEU A 307 -9.17 1.59 -31.69
N GLU A 308 -8.86 2.88 -31.88
CA GLU A 308 -9.21 3.63 -33.10
C GLU A 308 -8.42 3.14 -34.33
N LYS A 309 -7.19 2.69 -34.13
CA LYS A 309 -6.35 2.15 -35.20
C LYS A 309 -6.91 0.78 -35.60
N PRO A 310 -6.97 0.41 -36.90
CA PRO A 310 -7.40 -0.91 -37.30
C PRO A 310 -6.48 -1.99 -36.72
N CYS A 311 -7.07 -3.09 -36.25
CA CYS A 311 -6.32 -4.24 -35.75
C CYS A 311 -5.50 -4.88 -36.88
N PRO A 312 -4.20 -5.17 -36.69
CA PRO A 312 -3.43 -5.98 -37.62
C PRO A 312 -4.14 -7.31 -37.91
N GLN A 313 -4.19 -7.74 -39.18
CA GLN A 313 -4.89 -8.97 -39.59
C GLN A 313 -4.39 -10.22 -38.84
N GLU A 314 -3.10 -10.26 -38.52
CA GLU A 314 -2.43 -11.35 -37.79
C GLU A 314 -2.95 -11.52 -36.34
N LEU A 315 -3.60 -10.49 -35.78
CA LEU A 315 -4.14 -10.47 -34.43
C LEU A 315 -5.66 -10.69 -34.39
N ASP A 316 -6.28 -10.97 -35.54
CA ASP A 316 -7.71 -11.25 -35.62
C ASP A 316 -8.03 -12.63 -35.04
N HIS A 317 -8.48 -12.63 -33.79
CA HIS A 317 -8.91 -13.80 -33.03
C HIS A 317 -10.03 -14.62 -33.70
N GLN A 318 -10.74 -14.09 -34.71
CA GLN A 318 -11.74 -14.86 -35.47
C GLN A 318 -11.09 -15.86 -36.44
N SER A 319 -9.80 -15.69 -36.73
CA SER A 319 -9.06 -16.45 -37.75
C SER A 319 -7.96 -17.36 -37.21
N VAL A 320 -7.61 -17.25 -35.91
CA VAL A 320 -6.52 -18.00 -35.27
C VAL A 320 -6.96 -18.61 -33.94
N SER A 321 -6.35 -19.74 -33.55
CA SER A 321 -6.59 -20.32 -32.22
C SER A 321 -5.99 -19.44 -31.10
N PHE A 322 -6.46 -19.63 -29.87
CA PHE A 322 -5.95 -18.87 -28.72
C PHE A 322 -4.44 -19.07 -28.50
N ASP A 323 -3.92 -20.29 -28.68
CA ASP A 323 -2.50 -20.58 -28.49
C ASP A 323 -1.63 -19.94 -29.58
N GLU A 324 -2.13 -19.88 -30.81
CA GLU A 324 -1.49 -19.17 -31.92
C GLU A 324 -1.51 -17.66 -31.68
N LEU A 325 -2.67 -17.09 -31.32
CA LEU A 325 -2.79 -15.66 -31.00
C LEU A 325 -1.86 -15.28 -29.85
N ASN A 326 -1.78 -16.12 -28.83
CA ASN A 326 -0.88 -15.94 -27.70
C ASN A 326 0.59 -15.96 -28.12
N THR A 327 0.97 -16.86 -29.04
CA THR A 327 2.32 -16.91 -29.59
C THR A 327 2.64 -15.64 -30.38
N ILE A 328 1.74 -15.23 -31.27
CA ILE A 328 1.88 -14.02 -32.09
C ILE A 328 1.98 -12.77 -31.21
N ALA A 329 1.04 -12.59 -30.28
CA ALA A 329 0.98 -11.43 -29.41
C ALA A 329 2.19 -11.35 -28.47
N THR A 330 2.64 -12.48 -27.91
CA THR A 330 3.85 -12.51 -27.06
C THR A 330 5.11 -12.15 -27.86
N LEU A 331 5.22 -12.62 -29.10
CA LEU A 331 6.37 -12.33 -29.96
C LEU A 331 6.37 -10.87 -30.44
N ARG A 332 5.18 -10.34 -30.75
CA ARG A 332 4.99 -8.97 -31.24
C ARG A 332 5.20 -7.94 -30.14
N TRP A 333 4.75 -8.24 -28.93
CA TRP A 333 4.87 -7.36 -27.77
C TRP A 333 5.60 -8.06 -26.61
N PRO A 334 6.94 -8.19 -26.70
CA PRO A 334 7.76 -8.62 -25.57
C PRO A 334 7.56 -7.73 -24.33
N SER A 335 7.27 -6.44 -24.54
CA SER A 335 7.04 -5.43 -23.49
C SER A 335 5.65 -4.77 -23.59
N PRO A 336 5.14 -4.16 -22.49
CA PRO A 336 3.92 -3.35 -22.54
C PRO A 336 4.08 -2.14 -23.45
N ARG A 337 5.31 -1.63 -23.57
CA ARG A 337 5.63 -0.47 -24.41
C ARG A 337 5.37 -0.77 -25.88
N ASP A 338 5.75 -1.97 -26.35
CA ASP A 338 5.59 -2.36 -27.76
C ASP A 338 4.12 -2.29 -28.20
N PHE A 339 3.22 -2.80 -27.36
CA PHE A 339 1.79 -2.68 -27.61
C PHE A 339 1.36 -1.22 -27.67
N LEU A 340 1.72 -0.41 -26.66
CA LEU A 340 1.31 0.99 -26.60
C LEU A 340 1.90 1.82 -27.75
N ASP A 341 3.14 1.55 -28.17
CA ASP A 341 3.80 2.23 -29.28
C ASP A 341 3.11 1.93 -30.59
N GLU A 342 2.76 0.68 -30.81
CA GLU A 342 2.05 0.27 -32.00
C GLU A 342 0.60 0.76 -32.02
N ALA A 343 -0.11 0.63 -30.89
CA ALA A 343 -1.54 0.91 -30.76
C ALA A 343 -1.84 2.41 -30.69
N LEU A 344 -1.11 3.15 -29.85
CA LEU A 344 -1.45 4.52 -29.48
C LEU A 344 -0.48 5.55 -30.08
N GLY A 345 0.76 5.16 -30.38
CA GLY A 345 1.81 6.02 -30.94
C GLY A 345 2.45 6.97 -29.92
N SER A 346 3.61 7.54 -30.24
CA SER A 346 4.37 8.45 -29.35
C SER A 346 3.65 9.78 -29.12
N VAL A 347 3.71 10.28 -27.89
CA VAL A 347 3.13 11.56 -27.49
C VAL A 347 4.19 12.63 -27.66
N LYS A 348 3.87 13.74 -28.32
CA LYS A 348 4.82 14.84 -28.55
C LYS A 348 4.56 15.99 -27.58
N LEU A 349 5.63 16.54 -26.98
CA LEU A 349 5.58 17.67 -26.05
C LEU A 349 4.79 18.89 -26.56
N ASN A 350 4.86 19.15 -27.87
CA ASN A 350 4.25 20.32 -28.51
C ASN A 350 2.71 20.35 -28.44
N ASN A 351 2.08 19.24 -28.04
CA ASN A 351 0.62 19.10 -28.00
C ASN A 351 -0.01 19.63 -26.70
N PHE A 352 0.75 20.10 -25.71
CA PHE A 352 0.23 20.51 -24.39
C PHE A 352 0.38 22.00 -24.12
N ASN A 353 -0.50 22.59 -23.31
CA ASN A 353 -0.50 24.02 -23.03
C ASN A 353 0.37 24.34 -21.79
N SER A 354 1.52 25.00 -22.02
CA SER A 354 2.56 25.48 -21.05
C SER A 354 3.58 24.45 -20.52
N LEU A 355 4.85 24.87 -20.36
CA LEU A 355 5.96 24.06 -19.82
C LEU A 355 5.85 23.85 -18.30
N GLU A 356 5.24 24.79 -17.58
CA GLU A 356 5.08 24.70 -16.12
C GLU A 356 4.19 23.53 -15.70
N VAL A 357 3.03 23.37 -16.34
CA VAL A 357 2.13 22.22 -16.12
C VAL A 357 2.84 20.88 -16.40
N ARG A 358 3.80 20.88 -17.33
CA ARG A 358 4.56 19.68 -17.73
C ARG A 358 5.60 19.28 -16.69
N LYS A 359 6.22 20.24 -15.99
CA LYS A 359 7.20 19.96 -14.92
C LYS A 359 6.55 19.46 -13.64
N THR A 360 5.29 19.81 -13.41
CA THR A 360 4.62 19.60 -12.12
C THR A 360 3.86 18.28 -12.01
N GLY A 361 3.74 17.49 -13.08
CA GLY A 361 2.87 16.31 -13.01
C GLY A 361 2.96 15.32 -14.16
N ILE A 362 2.00 14.40 -14.13
CA ILE A 362 1.86 13.31 -15.08
C ILE A 362 0.81 13.69 -16.10
N LEU A 363 1.15 13.50 -17.37
CA LEU A 363 0.30 13.83 -18.49
C LEU A 363 -0.29 12.55 -19.09
N CYS A 364 -1.59 12.58 -19.31
CA CYS A 364 -2.24 11.61 -20.17
C CYS A 364 -1.97 12.02 -21.61
N GLY A 365 -1.24 11.18 -22.33
CA GLY A 365 -0.91 11.41 -23.73
C GLY A 365 -2.06 11.06 -24.68
N ARG A 366 -2.59 9.85 -24.50
CA ARG A 366 -3.76 9.34 -25.22
C ARG A 366 -4.41 8.28 -24.33
N ALA A 367 -5.70 8.43 -24.05
CA ALA A 367 -6.48 7.47 -23.28
C ALA A 367 -7.52 6.79 -24.17
N GLN A 368 -7.61 5.47 -24.06
CA GLN A 368 -8.74 4.69 -24.52
C GLN A 368 -9.19 3.82 -23.36
N THR A 369 -10.49 3.78 -23.11
CA THR A 369 -11.05 2.99 -21.99
C THR A 369 -12.00 1.94 -22.54
N ALA A 370 -11.80 0.70 -22.10
CA ALA A 370 -12.72 -0.38 -22.37
C ALA A 370 -12.83 -1.30 -21.15
N VAL A 371 -14.01 -1.87 -20.96
CA VAL A 371 -14.24 -2.93 -19.98
C VAL A 371 -14.35 -4.24 -20.74
N LEU A 372 -13.35 -5.10 -20.58
CA LEU A 372 -13.32 -6.44 -21.16
C LEU A 372 -13.72 -7.46 -20.07
N LYS A 373 -14.80 -8.21 -20.29
CA LYS A 373 -15.18 -9.32 -19.41
C LYS A 373 -14.76 -10.64 -20.05
N ILE A 374 -13.76 -11.29 -19.45
CA ILE A 374 -13.31 -12.64 -19.84
C ILE A 374 -14.08 -13.64 -18.99
N THR A 375 -14.76 -14.60 -19.62
CA THR A 375 -15.42 -15.71 -18.93
C THR A 375 -14.76 -17.02 -19.31
N ARG A 376 -14.41 -17.85 -18.33
CA ARG A 376 -14.03 -19.24 -18.58
C ARG A 376 -15.31 -20.01 -18.87
N GLY A 377 -15.38 -20.73 -19.98
CA GLY A 377 -16.57 -21.53 -20.29
C GLY A 377 -16.81 -22.59 -19.23
N ASP A 378 -17.99 -22.56 -18.60
CA ASP A 378 -18.45 -23.65 -17.77
C ASP A 378 -18.70 -24.88 -18.65
N ARG A 379 -18.19 -26.02 -18.19
CA ARG A 379 -18.37 -27.33 -18.80
C ARG A 379 -19.86 -27.65 -18.91
N GLU A 380 -20.45 -27.51 -20.08
CA GLU A 380 -21.51 -28.42 -20.58
C GLU A 380 -21.93 -28.19 -22.04
N TYR A 381 -21.54 -27.09 -22.70
CA TYR A 381 -21.96 -26.85 -24.10
C TYR A 381 -20.87 -26.31 -25.03
N CYS A 382 -19.63 -26.80 -24.93
CA CYS A 382 -18.64 -26.66 -26.00
C CYS A 382 -17.58 -27.77 -25.92
N GLU A 383 -17.49 -28.59 -26.97
CA GLU A 383 -16.51 -29.69 -27.10
C GLU A 383 -15.04 -29.24 -27.26
N LYS A 384 -14.74 -27.97 -26.98
CA LYS A 384 -13.38 -27.46 -26.81
C LYS A 384 -13.40 -26.51 -25.63
N GLY A 385 -12.68 -26.81 -24.55
CA GLY A 385 -12.60 -25.99 -23.34
C GLY A 385 -11.96 -24.62 -23.59
N GLY A 386 -12.67 -23.73 -24.28
CA GLY A 386 -12.24 -22.38 -24.63
C GLY A 386 -12.69 -21.33 -23.61
N TRP A 387 -11.94 -20.25 -23.56
CA TRP A 387 -12.34 -18.98 -22.94
C TRP A 387 -13.34 -18.28 -23.86
N TYR A 388 -14.45 -17.75 -23.31
CA TYR A 388 -15.45 -17.00 -24.05
C TYR A 388 -15.41 -15.54 -23.64
N PHE A 389 -15.43 -14.64 -24.64
CA PHE A 389 -15.46 -13.20 -24.44
C PHE A 389 -16.88 -12.71 -24.73
N MET A 390 -17.47 -11.97 -23.78
CA MET A 390 -18.79 -11.37 -23.95
C MET A 390 -18.70 -10.02 -24.68
N PRO A 391 -19.79 -9.55 -25.33
CA PRO A 391 -19.81 -8.30 -26.07
C PRO A 391 -19.31 -7.12 -25.23
N CYS A 392 -18.36 -6.37 -25.79
CA CYS A 392 -17.74 -5.22 -25.17
C CYS A 392 -18.60 -3.96 -25.37
N TYR A 393 -18.59 -3.07 -24.37
CA TYR A 393 -19.18 -1.74 -24.48
C TYR A 393 -18.05 -0.71 -24.51
N LYS A 394 -17.96 0.06 -25.59
CA LYS A 394 -17.15 1.29 -25.63
C LYS A 394 -17.88 2.33 -24.77
N ARG A 395 -17.20 2.88 -23.77
CA ARG A 395 -17.73 4.01 -22.97
C ARG A 395 -17.14 5.31 -23.48
#